data_AF-A0A7R9M883-F1
#
_entry.id   AF-A0A7R9M883-F1
#
_cell.length_a   1.000
_cell.length_b   1.000
_cell.length_c   1.000
_cell.angle_alpha   90.00
_cell.angle_beta   90.00
_cell.angle_gamma   90.00
#
_symmetry.space_group_name_H-M   'P 1'
#
loop_
_entity.id
_entity.type
_entity.pdbx_description
1 polymer ?
#
loop_
_entity_poly.entity_id
_entity_poly.type
_entity_poly.pdbx_seq_one_letter_code
_entity_poly.pdbx_strand_id
1 'polypeptide(L)'
;MTDIMIVLCHQSIHVLASKKKVDFLKMIESSKENEESVPPITLLVRDKTDKDGANFETLRTAIAKSRNGKTIGEFTKDKFSGEFVDEWKKVLNSQNYSTLDISSAAAYIMAPKDDHEIALLTKAAALSSDIYAKYLREEITEIIDSDKKVKHSKLADGVEQAVANKKYVKGVDPSHVDLCYTAIIQSGGKYNLKFSAVRF
;
A
#
# COMPACT_ATOMS: atom_id res chain seq x y z
N MET A 1 -8.22 7.29 -10.85
CA MET A 1 -7.60 8.24 -9.91
C MET A 1 -8.02 7.84 -8.50
N THR A 2 -7.06 7.71 -7.59
CA THR A 2 -7.20 7.07 -6.28
C THR A 2 -7.59 8.02 -5.16
N ASP A 3 -8.04 9.23 -5.46
CA ASP A 3 -8.42 10.25 -4.46
C ASP A 3 -9.33 9.68 -3.37
N ILE A 4 -8.77 9.65 -2.16
CA ILE A 4 -9.40 9.33 -0.89
C ILE A 4 -8.61 10.06 0.18
N MET A 5 -9.29 10.59 1.19
CA MET A 5 -8.66 11.17 2.36
C MET A 5 -9.31 10.59 3.60
N ILE A 6 -8.48 10.20 4.56
CA ILE A 6 -8.91 9.66 5.85
C ILE A 6 -8.31 10.56 6.93
N VAL A 7 -9.16 11.09 7.79
CA VAL A 7 -8.76 11.94 8.93
C VAL A 7 -9.22 11.24 10.20
N LEU A 8 -8.25 10.88 11.04
CA LEU A 8 -8.48 10.23 12.33
C LEU A 8 -8.41 11.29 13.44
N CYS A 9 -9.54 11.59 14.07
CA CYS A 9 -9.64 12.50 15.20
C CYS A 9 -9.89 11.74 16.51
N HIS A 10 -9.76 12.41 17.65
CA HIS A 10 -9.94 11.76 18.95
C HIS A 10 -11.36 11.20 19.16
N GLN A 11 -12.37 11.88 18.61
CA GLN A 11 -13.80 11.54 18.80
C GLN A 11 -14.53 11.29 17.49
N SER A 12 -13.84 11.27 16.35
CA SER A 12 -14.46 10.98 15.06
C SER A 12 -13.43 10.49 14.04
N ILE A 13 -13.88 9.73 13.06
CA ILE A 13 -13.12 9.36 11.87
C ILE A 13 -13.86 9.92 10.67
N HIS A 14 -13.16 10.58 9.75
CA HIS A 14 -13.77 11.11 8.55
C HIS A 14 -13.11 10.51 7.30
N VAL A 15 -13.92 10.04 6.36
CA VAL A 15 -13.44 9.50 5.08
C VAL A 15 -14.08 10.28 3.94
N LEU A 16 -13.28 11.00 3.17
CA LEU A 16 -13.70 11.70 1.95
C LEU A 16 -13.29 10.88 0.73
N ALA A 17 -14.26 10.42 -0.05
CA ALA A 17 -14.00 9.58 -1.22
C ALA A 17 -15.07 9.74 -2.33
N SER A 18 -14.83 9.13 -3.49
CA SER A 18 -15.85 9.09 -4.54
C SER A 18 -17.09 8.31 -4.09
N LYS A 19 -18.25 8.62 -4.69
CA LYS A 19 -19.53 7.97 -4.35
C LYS A 19 -19.45 6.44 -4.30
N LYS A 20 -18.82 5.81 -5.29
CA LYS A 20 -18.64 4.35 -5.34
C LYS A 20 -17.82 3.82 -4.15
N LYS A 21 -16.77 4.52 -3.71
CA LYS A 21 -15.96 4.14 -2.54
C LYS A 21 -16.73 4.36 -1.24
N VAL A 22 -17.47 5.47 -1.12
CA VAL A 22 -18.34 5.74 0.02
C VAL A 22 -19.41 4.66 0.16
N ASP A 23 -20.10 4.30 -0.93
CA ASP A 23 -21.12 3.25 -0.92
C ASP A 23 -20.56 1.90 -0.48
N PHE A 24 -19.31 1.58 -0.85
CA PHE A 24 -18.60 0.40 -0.35
C PHE A 24 -18.30 0.48 1.17
N LEU A 25 -17.90 1.65 1.67
CA LEU A 25 -17.53 1.86 3.07
C LEU A 25 -18.73 1.97 4.03
N LYS A 26 -19.96 2.11 3.53
CA LYS A 26 -21.17 2.15 4.41
C LYS A 26 -21.30 0.93 5.33
N MET A 27 -20.73 -0.21 4.94
CA MET A 27 -20.73 -1.42 5.75
C MET A 27 -19.99 -1.28 7.09
N ILE A 28 -19.01 -0.36 7.18
CA ILE A 28 -18.23 -0.13 8.42
C ILE A 28 -18.73 1.08 9.23
N GLU A 29 -19.62 1.91 8.66
CA GLU A 29 -20.20 3.08 9.33
C GLU A 29 -21.16 2.70 10.47
N SER A 30 -21.72 1.48 10.43
CA SER A 30 -22.80 1.01 11.32
C SER A 30 -22.52 -0.35 11.98
N SER A 31 -21.29 -0.84 11.93
CA SER A 31 -20.94 -2.14 12.53
C SER A 31 -20.82 -2.03 14.06
N LYS A 32 -21.60 -2.85 14.78
CA LYS A 32 -21.60 -2.97 16.25
C LYS A 32 -20.22 -3.25 16.85
N GLU A 33 -19.31 -3.85 16.07
CA GLU A 33 -17.92 -4.11 16.47
C GLU A 33 -17.12 -2.82 16.77
N ASN A 34 -17.56 -1.66 16.29
CA ASN A 34 -16.89 -0.37 16.50
C ASN A 34 -17.38 0.39 17.74
N GLU A 35 -18.42 -0.09 18.45
CA GLU A 35 -19.14 0.73 19.44
C GLU A 35 -18.39 0.98 20.76
N GLU A 36 -17.44 0.13 21.17
CA GLU A 36 -16.82 0.25 22.51
C GLU A 36 -15.45 0.93 22.53
N SER A 37 -14.74 1.10 21.40
CA SER A 37 -13.38 1.66 21.41
C SER A 37 -12.94 2.43 20.17
N VAL A 38 -13.77 2.49 19.12
CA VAL A 38 -13.43 3.18 17.86
C VAL A 38 -14.34 4.39 17.69
N PRO A 39 -13.81 5.59 17.38
CA PRO A 39 -14.66 6.75 17.15
C PRO A 39 -15.60 6.57 15.95
N PRO A 40 -16.79 7.21 15.95
CA PRO A 40 -17.76 7.09 14.87
C PRO A 40 -17.16 7.55 13.53
N ILE A 41 -17.50 6.80 12.47
CA ILE A 41 -17.06 7.08 11.11
C ILE A 41 -18.08 7.99 10.42
N THR A 42 -17.60 9.05 9.79
CA THR A 42 -18.38 9.96 8.95
C THR A 42 -17.89 9.83 7.51
N LEU A 43 -18.77 9.38 6.61
CA LEU A 43 -18.45 9.24 5.20
C LEU A 43 -18.88 10.48 4.40
N LEU A 44 -17.93 11.12 3.73
CA LEU A 44 -18.14 12.29 2.88
C LEU A 44 -17.98 11.90 1.42
N VAL A 45 -18.97 12.25 0.60
CA VAL A 45 -18.90 12.06 -0.85
C VAL A 45 -18.24 13.29 -1.47
N ARG A 46 -17.25 13.03 -2.32
CA ARG A 46 -16.57 14.10 -3.06
C ARG A 46 -17.53 14.91 -3.93
N ASP A 47 -17.38 16.22 -3.88
CA ASP A 47 -18.09 17.17 -4.71
C ASP A 47 -17.09 17.86 -5.64
N LYS A 48 -17.24 17.61 -6.94
CA LYS A 48 -16.35 18.19 -7.95
C LYS A 48 -16.75 19.60 -8.36
N THR A 49 -17.97 20.03 -8.01
CA THR A 49 -18.50 21.34 -8.41
C THR A 49 -17.84 22.48 -7.65
N ASP A 50 -17.55 22.26 -6.36
CA ASP A 50 -16.86 23.20 -5.47
C ASP A 50 -15.40 22.79 -5.19
N LYS A 51 -14.90 21.79 -5.92
CA LYS A 51 -13.58 21.17 -5.71
C LYS A 51 -13.36 20.68 -4.28
N ASP A 52 -14.40 20.08 -3.69
CA ASP A 52 -14.41 19.55 -2.33
C ASP A 52 -14.25 20.63 -1.23
N GLY A 53 -14.43 21.91 -1.55
CA GLY A 53 -14.22 23.02 -0.62
C GLY A 53 -14.99 22.90 0.69
N ALA A 54 -16.29 22.61 0.63
CA ALA A 54 -17.11 22.40 1.83
C ALA A 54 -16.68 21.16 2.64
N ASN A 55 -16.28 20.09 1.95
CA ASN A 55 -15.77 18.88 2.58
C ASN A 55 -14.42 19.14 3.27
N PHE A 56 -13.51 19.88 2.64
CA PHE A 56 -12.23 20.24 3.23
C PHE A 56 -12.39 21.12 4.48
N GLU A 57 -13.32 22.08 4.48
CA GLU A 57 -13.62 22.86 5.68
C GLU A 57 -14.21 22.01 6.81
N THR A 58 -15.03 21.03 6.47
CA THR A 58 -15.56 20.05 7.44
C THR A 58 -14.42 19.27 8.10
N LEU A 59 -13.48 18.75 7.30
CA LEU A 59 -12.32 18.01 7.78
C LEU A 59 -11.37 18.88 8.62
N ARG A 60 -11.06 20.09 8.15
CA ARG A 60 -10.25 21.07 8.89
C ARG A 60 -10.88 21.39 10.24
N THR A 61 -12.19 21.59 10.28
CA THR A 61 -12.93 21.85 11.53
C THR A 61 -12.88 20.65 12.47
N ALA A 62 -12.96 19.43 11.97
CA ALA A 62 -12.79 18.22 12.77
C ALA A 62 -11.38 18.14 13.38
N ILE A 63 -10.34 18.41 12.59
CA ILE A 63 -8.94 18.46 13.06
C ILE A 63 -8.79 19.50 14.18
N ALA A 64 -9.33 20.72 13.98
CA ALA A 64 -9.26 21.79 14.97
C ALA A 64 -9.94 21.44 16.31
N LYS A 65 -10.99 20.62 16.29
CA LYS A 65 -11.69 20.12 17.49
C LYS A 65 -11.04 18.89 18.13
N SER A 66 -10.10 18.25 17.44
CA SER A 66 -9.44 17.03 17.91
C SER A 66 -8.31 17.37 18.90
N ARG A 67 -8.51 17.05 20.19
CA ARG A 67 -7.57 17.38 21.27
C ARG A 67 -7.19 18.87 21.25
N ASN A 68 -5.90 19.19 21.12
CA ASN A 68 -5.41 20.57 21.07
C ASN A 68 -5.51 21.20 19.67
N GLY A 69 -5.87 20.42 18.63
CA GLY A 69 -6.12 20.93 17.28
C GLY A 69 -4.96 21.69 16.65
N LYS A 70 -3.71 21.37 16.98
CA LYS A 70 -2.51 22.10 16.52
C LYS A 70 -1.48 21.24 15.80
N THR A 71 -1.54 19.93 15.96
CA THR A 71 -0.55 19.00 15.43
C THR A 71 -1.26 17.91 14.64
N ILE A 72 -0.81 17.70 13.40
CA ILE A 72 -1.31 16.67 12.49
C ILE A 72 -0.22 15.61 12.33
N GLY A 73 -0.58 14.35 12.56
CA GLY A 73 0.27 13.22 12.22
C GLY A 73 0.12 12.86 10.75
N GLU A 74 1.23 12.74 10.02
CA GLU A 74 1.24 12.38 8.60
C GLU A 74 2.40 11.44 8.25
N PHE A 75 2.32 10.80 7.08
CA PHE A 75 3.45 10.08 6.50
C PHE A 75 4.26 11.06 5.65
N THR A 76 5.29 11.66 6.22
CA THR A 76 6.03 12.79 5.60
C THR A 76 6.73 12.43 4.29
N LYS A 77 6.96 11.13 4.05
CA LYS A 77 7.58 10.61 2.82
C LYS A 77 6.58 10.40 1.68
N ASP A 78 5.29 10.38 1.98
CA ASP A 78 4.24 10.14 0.98
C ASP A 78 3.96 11.42 0.20
N LYS A 79 4.31 11.40 -1.09
CA LYS A 79 4.12 12.55 -1.99
C LYS A 79 3.06 12.24 -3.03
N PHE A 80 1.86 12.71 -2.76
CA PHE A 80 0.76 12.67 -3.73
C PHE A 80 0.70 13.98 -4.53
N SER A 81 0.29 13.85 -5.79
CA SER A 81 0.12 14.94 -6.75
C SER A 81 -1.29 14.93 -7.33
N GLY A 82 -1.80 16.11 -7.70
CA GLY A 82 -3.08 16.27 -8.38
C GLY A 82 -3.98 17.27 -7.66
N GLU A 83 -4.96 17.81 -8.40
CA GLU A 83 -5.82 18.91 -7.96
C GLU A 83 -6.44 18.67 -6.58
N PHE A 84 -6.94 17.47 -6.31
CA PHE A 84 -7.54 17.12 -5.01
C PHE A 84 -6.58 17.34 -3.83
N VAL A 85 -5.31 16.90 -3.98
CA VAL A 85 -4.29 17.03 -2.94
C VAL A 85 -3.80 18.48 -2.85
N ASP A 86 -3.68 19.16 -3.97
CA ASP A 86 -3.22 20.54 -4.03
C ASP A 86 -4.24 21.50 -3.36
N GLU A 87 -5.53 21.31 -3.60
CA GLU A 87 -6.58 22.09 -2.92
C GLU A 87 -6.63 21.80 -1.42
N TRP A 88 -6.49 20.53 -1.00
CA TRP A 88 -6.38 20.19 0.43
C TRP A 88 -5.17 20.85 1.11
N LYS A 89 -4.00 20.83 0.45
CA LYS A 89 -2.79 21.49 0.95
C LYS A 89 -2.99 22.99 1.12
N LYS A 90 -3.72 23.67 0.23
CA LYS A 90 -4.04 25.10 0.39
C LYS A 90 -4.85 25.35 1.66
N VAL A 91 -5.85 24.51 1.93
CA VAL A 91 -6.67 24.60 3.16
C VAL A 91 -5.79 24.42 4.40
N LEU A 92 -4.93 23.39 4.43
CA LEU A 92 -4.02 23.17 5.56
C LEU A 92 -3.00 24.30 5.73
N ASN A 93 -2.38 24.78 4.66
CA ASN A 93 -1.37 25.84 4.70
C ASN A 93 -1.94 27.21 5.10
N SER A 94 -3.25 27.41 4.96
CA SER A 94 -3.94 28.60 5.48
C SER A 94 -4.00 28.62 7.02
N GLN A 95 -3.67 27.51 7.68
CA GLN A 95 -3.71 27.33 9.12
C GLN A 95 -2.30 27.15 9.68
N ASN A 96 -2.13 27.45 10.97
CA ASN A 96 -0.86 27.29 11.69
C ASN A 96 -0.73 25.89 12.33
N TYR A 97 -0.95 24.82 11.55
CA TYR A 97 -0.72 23.46 12.03
C TYR A 97 0.77 23.10 12.01
N SER A 98 1.21 22.37 13.03
CA SER A 98 2.47 21.63 13.03
C SER A 98 2.26 20.23 12.47
N THR A 99 3.20 19.69 11.71
CA THR A 99 3.15 18.30 11.23
C THR A 99 4.17 17.44 11.96
N LEU A 100 3.82 16.17 12.17
CA LEU A 100 4.67 15.16 12.80
C LEU A 100 4.67 13.90 11.94
N ASP A 101 5.86 13.35 11.68
CA ASP A 101 5.97 12.06 11.01
C ASP A 101 5.50 10.93 11.93
N ILE A 102 4.46 10.18 11.52
CA ILE A 102 3.92 9.05 12.28
C ILE A 102 4.36 7.68 11.73
N SER A 103 5.24 7.66 10.72
CA SER A 103 5.67 6.45 10.00
C SER A 103 6.13 5.33 10.95
N SER A 104 7.01 5.66 11.91
CA SER A 104 7.56 4.68 12.85
C SER A 104 6.52 4.15 13.82
N ALA A 105 5.61 5.00 14.30
CA ALA A 105 4.54 4.60 15.21
C ALA A 105 3.53 3.69 14.51
N ALA A 106 3.12 4.04 13.29
CA ALA A 106 2.23 3.22 12.48
C ALA A 106 2.86 1.85 12.17
N ALA A 107 4.14 1.82 11.81
CA ALA A 107 4.87 0.56 11.58
C ALA A 107 4.89 -0.34 12.83
N TYR A 108 5.06 0.25 14.01
CA TYR A 108 5.04 -0.49 15.28
C TYR A 108 3.65 -1.04 15.61
N ILE A 109 2.59 -0.24 15.41
CA ILE A 109 1.19 -0.67 15.62
C ILE A 109 0.83 -1.83 14.69
N MET A 110 1.25 -1.76 13.42
CA MET A 110 1.00 -2.80 12.43
C MET A 110 2.00 -3.95 12.48
N ALA A 111 2.97 -3.96 13.41
CA ALA A 111 4.03 -4.97 13.44
C ALA A 111 3.50 -6.37 13.80
N PRO A 112 2.71 -6.55 14.88
CA PRO A 112 2.02 -7.82 15.14
C PRO A 112 1.12 -8.20 13.96
N LYS A 113 1.02 -9.49 13.67
CA LYS A 113 0.16 -10.03 12.61
C LYS A 113 -0.88 -10.92 13.25
N ASP A 114 -2.12 -10.81 12.83
CA ASP A 114 -3.16 -11.76 13.22
C ASP A 114 -3.00 -13.09 12.47
N ASP A 115 -3.78 -14.11 12.87
CA ASP A 115 -3.70 -15.46 12.27
C ASP A 115 -4.03 -15.45 10.77
N HIS A 116 -4.90 -14.54 10.32
CA HIS A 116 -5.27 -14.42 8.93
C HIS A 116 -4.12 -13.83 8.10
N GLU A 117 -3.49 -12.76 8.59
CA GLU A 117 -2.31 -12.15 7.98
C GLU A 117 -1.12 -13.13 7.97
N ILE A 118 -0.89 -13.89 9.05
CA ILE A 118 0.15 -14.92 9.11
C ILE A 118 -0.12 -16.01 8.06
N ALA A 119 -1.38 -16.44 7.88
CA ALA A 119 -1.74 -17.41 6.86
C ALA A 119 -1.46 -16.88 5.43
N LEU A 120 -1.76 -15.60 5.17
CA LEU A 120 -1.44 -14.94 3.90
C LEU A 120 0.08 -14.86 3.67
N LEU A 121 0.86 -14.48 4.68
CA LEU A 121 2.32 -14.43 4.61
C LEU A 121 2.93 -15.81 4.35
N THR A 122 2.42 -16.84 5.02
CA THR A 122 2.84 -18.24 4.83
C THR A 122 2.57 -18.69 3.40
N LYS A 123 1.40 -18.35 2.86
CA LYS A 123 1.01 -18.65 1.48
C LYS A 123 1.90 -17.92 0.46
N ALA A 124 2.23 -16.65 0.70
CA ALA A 124 3.15 -15.89 -0.13
C ALA A 124 4.57 -16.50 -0.13
N ALA A 125 5.08 -16.88 1.05
CA ALA A 125 6.40 -17.51 1.18
C ALA A 125 6.48 -18.89 0.50
N ALA A 126 5.43 -19.70 0.63
CA ALA A 126 5.31 -20.97 -0.08
C ALA A 126 5.34 -20.76 -1.61
N LEU A 127 4.63 -19.74 -2.10
CA LEU A 127 4.62 -19.39 -3.51
C LEU A 127 5.99 -18.91 -4.01
N SER A 128 6.70 -18.06 -3.26
CA SER A 128 8.07 -17.66 -3.58
C SER A 128 9.01 -18.87 -3.68
N SER A 129 8.86 -19.83 -2.76
CA SER A 129 9.64 -21.07 -2.76
C SER A 129 9.32 -21.95 -3.97
N ASP A 130 8.05 -22.05 -4.34
CA ASP A 130 7.59 -22.81 -5.50
C ASP A 130 8.09 -22.22 -6.82
N ILE A 131 8.03 -20.88 -6.98
CA ILE A 131 8.55 -20.20 -8.16
C ILE A 131 10.06 -20.41 -8.28
N TYR A 132 10.79 -20.29 -7.16
CA TYR A 132 12.22 -20.57 -7.15
C TYR A 132 12.52 -22.02 -7.57
N ALA A 133 11.87 -22.99 -6.92
CA ALA A 133 12.16 -24.41 -7.11
C ALA A 133 11.69 -24.95 -8.46
N LYS A 134 10.49 -24.57 -8.93
CA LYS A 134 9.85 -25.17 -10.11
C LYS A 134 10.13 -24.42 -11.40
N TYR A 135 10.60 -23.17 -11.31
CA TYR A 135 10.91 -22.35 -12.47
C TYR A 135 12.37 -21.90 -12.45
N LEU A 136 12.76 -21.00 -11.54
CA LEU A 136 14.05 -20.31 -11.65
C LEU A 136 15.24 -21.27 -11.56
N ARG A 137 15.21 -22.24 -10.64
CA ARG A 137 16.28 -23.24 -10.50
C ARG A 137 16.40 -24.12 -11.74
N GLU A 138 15.28 -24.57 -12.29
CA GLU A 138 15.26 -25.42 -13.48
C GLU A 138 15.79 -24.67 -14.71
N GLU A 139 15.39 -23.41 -14.90
CA GLU A 139 15.91 -22.55 -15.97
C GLU A 139 17.41 -22.30 -15.84
N ILE A 140 17.92 -22.02 -14.63
CA ILE A 140 19.36 -21.84 -14.40
C ILE A 140 20.12 -23.13 -14.70
N THR A 141 19.59 -24.28 -14.28
CA THR A 141 20.21 -25.59 -14.49
C THR A 141 20.30 -25.90 -15.99
N GLU A 142 19.20 -25.72 -16.73
CA GLU A 142 19.13 -25.89 -18.19
C GLU A 142 20.11 -24.96 -18.94
N ILE A 143 20.27 -23.72 -18.47
CA ILE A 143 21.22 -22.76 -19.05
C ILE A 143 22.65 -23.24 -18.89
N ILE A 144 23.00 -23.78 -17.72
CA ILE A 144 24.33 -24.32 -17.42
C ILE A 144 24.57 -25.58 -18.26
N ASP A 145 23.64 -26.54 -18.22
CA ASP A 145 23.78 -27.82 -18.91
C ASP A 145 23.87 -27.67 -20.43
N SER A 146 23.19 -26.67 -20.99
CA SER A 146 23.22 -26.35 -22.42
C SER A 146 24.31 -25.37 -22.84
N ASP A 147 25.18 -24.91 -21.92
CA ASP A 147 26.18 -23.85 -22.14
C ASP A 147 25.60 -22.59 -22.83
N LYS A 148 24.38 -22.19 -22.40
CA LYS A 148 23.67 -21.04 -22.96
C LYS A 148 24.16 -19.75 -22.31
N LYS A 149 24.24 -18.68 -23.11
CA LYS A 149 24.50 -17.32 -22.61
C LYS A 149 23.20 -16.54 -22.47
N VAL A 150 22.79 -16.28 -21.24
CA VAL A 150 21.54 -15.56 -20.92
C VAL A 150 21.84 -14.38 -20.01
N LYS A 151 21.21 -13.23 -20.28
CA LYS A 151 21.31 -12.03 -19.43
C LYS A 151 20.54 -12.23 -18.12
N HIS A 152 21.04 -11.67 -17.01
CA HIS A 152 20.33 -11.72 -15.72
C HIS A 152 18.95 -11.07 -15.80
N SER A 153 18.84 -9.93 -16.48
CA SER A 153 17.55 -9.28 -16.77
C SER A 153 16.55 -10.20 -17.48
N LYS A 154 17.00 -11.06 -18.40
CA LYS A 154 16.11 -11.98 -19.12
C LYS A 154 15.56 -13.08 -18.20
N LEU A 155 16.37 -13.56 -17.26
CA LEU A 155 15.90 -14.50 -16.23
C LEU A 155 14.92 -13.84 -15.26
N ALA A 156 15.18 -12.58 -14.88
CA ALA A 156 14.29 -11.81 -14.02
C ALA A 156 12.91 -11.60 -14.67
N ASP A 157 12.87 -11.18 -15.95
CA ASP A 157 11.62 -11.07 -16.72
C ASP A 157 10.90 -12.43 -16.80
N GLY A 158 11.65 -13.53 -16.89
CA GLY A 158 11.13 -14.88 -16.86
C GLY A 158 10.41 -15.23 -15.54
N VAL A 159 10.97 -14.78 -14.41
CA VAL A 159 10.32 -14.92 -13.09
C VAL A 159 9.00 -14.14 -13.04
N GLU A 160 8.97 -12.92 -13.57
CA GLU A 160 7.73 -12.11 -13.66
C GLU A 160 6.64 -12.85 -14.46
N GLN A 161 7.01 -13.50 -15.56
CA GLN A 161 6.08 -14.32 -16.35
C GLN A 161 5.64 -15.59 -15.62
N ALA A 162 6.54 -16.21 -14.85
CA ALA A 162 6.23 -17.42 -14.10
C ALA A 162 5.18 -17.17 -13.00
N VAL A 163 5.21 -16.00 -12.37
CA VAL A 163 4.25 -15.57 -11.34
C VAL A 163 2.83 -15.46 -11.90
N ALA A 164 2.67 -15.09 -13.17
CA ALA A 164 1.37 -15.03 -13.82
C ALA A 164 0.87 -16.40 -14.33
N ASN A 165 1.71 -17.44 -14.26
CA ASN A 165 1.44 -18.74 -14.87
C ASN A 165 0.95 -19.78 -13.86
N LYS A 166 -0.28 -20.27 -14.05
CA LYS A 166 -0.92 -21.32 -13.22
C LYS A 166 -0.15 -22.64 -13.14
N LYS A 167 0.79 -22.89 -14.07
CA LYS A 167 1.71 -24.03 -13.99
C LYS A 167 2.57 -23.96 -12.73
N TYR A 168 3.06 -22.76 -12.40
CA TYR A 168 3.96 -22.51 -11.27
C TYR A 168 3.22 -21.97 -10.04
N VAL A 169 2.12 -21.25 -10.24
CA VAL A 169 1.27 -20.71 -9.18
C VAL A 169 0.04 -21.60 -8.99
N LYS A 170 0.11 -22.53 -8.03
CA LYS A 170 -0.98 -23.48 -7.72
C LYS A 170 -1.74 -23.07 -6.46
N GLY A 171 -3.06 -23.28 -6.43
CA GLY A 171 -3.89 -23.04 -5.24
C GLY A 171 -4.12 -21.55 -4.89
N VAL A 172 -3.79 -20.65 -5.81
CA VAL A 172 -4.02 -19.20 -5.68
C VAL A 172 -4.54 -18.66 -7.01
N ASP A 173 -5.42 -17.67 -6.95
CA ASP A 173 -5.75 -16.87 -8.13
C ASP A 173 -4.53 -16.00 -8.48
N PRO A 174 -3.96 -16.11 -9.70
CA PRO A 174 -2.83 -15.27 -10.10
C PRO A 174 -3.10 -13.76 -10.04
N SER A 175 -4.36 -13.32 -10.09
CA SER A 175 -4.71 -11.90 -9.94
C SER A 175 -4.50 -11.36 -8.52
N HIS A 176 -4.36 -12.23 -7.52
CA HIS A 176 -4.05 -11.87 -6.14
C HIS A 176 -2.55 -12.01 -5.82
N VAL A 177 -1.73 -12.31 -6.82
CA VAL A 177 -0.29 -12.49 -6.66
C VAL A 177 0.43 -11.37 -7.38
N ASP A 178 1.33 -10.71 -6.65
CA ASP A 178 2.22 -9.70 -7.22
C ASP A 178 3.64 -9.90 -6.70
N LEU A 179 4.62 -9.38 -7.43
CA LEU A 179 6.01 -9.40 -7.02
C LEU A 179 6.30 -8.21 -6.12
N CYS A 180 6.92 -8.48 -4.96
CA CYS A 180 7.38 -7.41 -4.07
C CYS A 180 8.42 -6.50 -4.74
N TYR A 181 9.22 -7.09 -5.64
CA TYR A 181 10.23 -6.42 -6.47
C TYR A 181 10.61 -7.35 -7.63
N THR A 182 11.13 -6.80 -8.73
CA THR A 182 11.71 -7.59 -9.81
C THR A 182 12.84 -8.48 -9.28
N ALA A 183 12.86 -9.76 -9.65
CA ALA A 183 13.87 -10.71 -9.19
C ALA A 183 15.30 -10.22 -9.45
N ILE A 184 16.17 -10.31 -8.44
CA ILE A 184 17.55 -9.86 -8.50
C ILE A 184 18.45 -11.08 -8.71
N ILE A 185 19.12 -11.14 -9.87
CA ILE A 185 20.00 -12.25 -10.26
C ILE A 185 21.38 -11.66 -10.52
N GLN A 186 22.41 -12.23 -9.90
CA GLN A 186 23.79 -11.73 -9.97
C GLN A 186 24.76 -12.91 -10.08
N SER A 187 25.75 -12.79 -10.95
CA SER A 187 26.85 -13.75 -11.10
C SER A 187 28.09 -13.07 -11.69
N GLY A 188 29.21 -13.78 -11.82
CA GLY A 188 30.40 -13.27 -12.51
C GLY A 188 31.18 -12.22 -11.73
N GLY A 189 31.20 -12.30 -10.40
CA GLY A 189 32.04 -11.43 -9.55
C GLY A 189 31.49 -10.04 -9.30
N LYS A 190 30.31 -9.69 -9.85
CA LYS A 190 29.67 -8.38 -9.65
C LYS A 190 28.43 -8.54 -8.77
N TYR A 191 28.57 -8.16 -7.50
CA TYR A 191 27.51 -8.32 -6.51
C TYR A 191 27.14 -7.00 -5.86
N ASN A 192 25.84 -6.81 -5.62
CA ASN A 192 25.30 -5.71 -4.84
C ASN A 192 24.12 -6.23 -4.03
N LEU A 193 24.30 -6.33 -2.71
CA LEU A 193 23.32 -6.90 -1.78
C LEU A 193 22.34 -5.85 -1.22
N LYS A 194 22.29 -4.64 -1.81
CA LYS A 194 21.25 -3.66 -1.51
C LYS A 194 19.95 -4.06 -2.20
N PHE A 195 18.81 -3.84 -1.54
CA PHE A 195 17.47 -4.02 -2.14
C PHE A 195 17.25 -3.17 -3.40
N SER A 196 18.02 -2.08 -3.55
CA SER A 196 17.99 -1.19 -4.71
C SER A 196 18.94 -1.62 -5.84
N ALA A 197 19.49 -2.84 -5.82
CA ALA A 197 20.39 -3.30 -6.87
C ALA A 197 19.65 -3.36 -8.21
N VAL A 198 20.09 -2.56 -9.17
CA VAL A 198 19.51 -2.48 -10.52
C VAL A 198 20.14 -3.53 -11.42
N ARG A 199 19.36 -3.99 -12.40
CA ARG A 199 19.67 -4.99 -13.44
C ARG A 199 21.10 -4.83 -14.00
N PHE A 200 21.86 -5.94 -14.04
CA PHE A 200 23.05 -6.09 -14.87
C PHE A 200 22.75 -6.93 -16.11
#